data_AF-A0A8J2K9S5-F1
#
_entry.id   AF-A0A8J2K9S5-F1
#
_cell.length_a   1.000
_cell.length_b   1.000
_cell.length_c   1.000
_cell.angle_alpha   90.00
_cell.angle_beta   90.00
_cell.angle_gamma   90.00
#
_symmetry.space_group_name_H-M   'P 1'
#
loop_
_entity.id
_entity.type
_entity.pdbx_description
1 polymer ?
#
loop_
_entity_poly.entity_id
_entity_poly.type
_entity_poly.pdbx_seq_one_letter_code
_entity_poly.pdbx_strand_id
1 'polypeptide(L)' 'MFSEIIVFVVVLIYFCYGTSKGSKIRKLPPGPIGLPLVGYLPFMGKIPSLTITNLAKKYGNIFSVYLGKYL' A
#
# COMPACT_ATOMS: atom_id res chain seq x y z
N MET A 1 15.71 9.52 -24.39
CA MET A 1 15.81 10.09 -23.02
C MET A 1 14.46 10.62 -22.53
N PHE A 2 13.84 11.61 -23.20
CA PHE A 2 12.51 12.09 -22.81
C PHE A 2 11.39 11.03 -22.94
N SER A 3 11.47 10.16 -23.96
CA SER A 3 10.57 9.01 -24.14
C SER A 3 10.56 8.06 -22.94
N GLU A 4 11.74 7.69 -22.44
CA GLU A 4 11.91 6.78 -21.29
C GLU A 4 11.28 7.34 -20.03
N ILE A 5 11.46 8.65 -19.79
CA ILE A 5 10.90 9.34 -18.62
C ILE A 5 9.37 9.33 -18.70
N ILE A 6 8.79 9.60 -19.87
CA ILE A 6 7.34 9.58 -20.07
C ILE A 6 6.77 8.18 -19.81
N VAL A 7 7.40 7.14 -20.36
CA VAL A 7 6.98 5.75 -20.15
C VAL A 7 7.04 5.39 -18.67
N PHE A 8 8.13 5.75 -17.98
CA PHE A 8 8.29 5.49 -16.55
C PHE A 8 7.22 6.18 -15.70
N VAL A 9 6.90 7.44 -15.99
CA VAL A 9 5.86 8.20 -15.29
C VAL A 9 4.47 7.60 -15.54
N VAL A 10 4.16 7.19 -16.77
CA VAL A 10 2.88 6.54 -17.09
C VAL A 10 2.72 5.21 -16.35
N VAL A 11 3.79 4.40 -16.29
CA VAL A 11 3.79 3.13 -15.54
C VAL A 11 3.60 3.39 -14.05
N LEU A 12 4.28 4.38 -13.47
CA LEU A 12 4.11 4.75 -12.06
C LEU A 12 2.69 5.24 -11.77
N ILE A 13 2.11 6.07 -12.64
CA ILE A 13 0.74 6.55 -12.49
C ILE A 13 -0.25 5.39 -12.56
N TYR A 14 -0.12 4.49 -13.54
CA TYR A 14 -0.97 3.30 -13.67
C TYR A 14 -0.87 2.41 -12.42
N PHE A 15 0.35 2.21 -11.91
CA PHE A 15 0.61 1.47 -10.70
C PHE A 15 -0.04 2.13 -9.46
N CYS A 16 0.10 3.45 -9.31
CA CYS A 16 -0.54 4.23 -8.24
C CYS A 16 -2.07 4.11 -8.29
N TYR A 17 -2.69 4.21 -9.47
CA TYR A 17 -4.15 4.03 -9.62
C TYR A 17 -4.60 2.61 -9.25
N GLY A 18 -3.80 1.58 -9.51
CA GLY A 18 -4.08 0.20 -9.12
C GLY A 18 -4.14 0.00 -7.60
N THR A 19 -3.25 0.66 -6.86
CA THR A 19 -3.18 0.58 -5.38
C THR A 19 -4.30 1.31 -4.65
N SER A 20 -5.01 2.23 -5.33
CA SER A 20 -6.06 3.06 -4.73
C SER A 20 -7.44 2.38 -4.66
N LYS A 21 -7.59 1.14 -5.15
CA LYS A 21 -8.90 0.45 -5.21
C LYS A 21 -9.37 -0.18 -3.89
N GLY A 22 -8.55 -0.17 -2.83
CA GLY A 22 -8.86 -0.83 -1.55
C GLY A 22 -9.99 -0.20 -0.71
N SER A 23 -10.50 0.98 -1.06
CA SER A 23 -11.46 1.72 -0.22
C SER A 23 -12.91 1.68 -0.69
N LYS A 24 -13.21 1.12 -1.87
CA LYS A 24 -14.55 1.25 -2.48
C LYS A 24 -15.59 0.23 -2.06
N ILE A 25 -15.25 -0.85 -1.34
CA ILE A 25 -16.21 -1.96 -1.15
C ILE A 25 -17.03 -1.90 0.15
N ARG A 26 -16.63 -1.23 1.24
CA ARG A 26 -17.48 -0.95 2.42
C ARG A 26 -16.61 -0.30 3.49
N LYS A 27 -16.88 0.94 3.92
CA LYS A 27 -16.47 1.59 5.21
C LYS A 27 -15.24 0.98 5.93
N LEU A 28 -14.13 0.76 5.23
CA LEU A 28 -12.93 0.21 5.85
C LEU A 28 -12.22 1.36 6.58
N PRO A 29 -11.70 1.12 7.78
CA PRO A 29 -10.92 2.12 8.49
C PRO A 29 -9.69 2.50 7.66
N PRO A 30 -9.21 3.74 7.78
CA PRO A 30 -8.08 4.24 7.01
C PRO A 30 -6.84 3.38 7.26
N GLY A 31 -5.96 3.29 6.25
CA GLY A 31 -4.82 2.39 6.29
C GLY A 31 -3.71 2.80 5.33
N PRO A 32 -2.48 2.27 5.52
CA PRO A 32 -1.38 2.52 4.61
C PRO A 32 -1.67 1.91 3.22
N ILE A 33 -1.30 2.66 2.18
CA ILE A 33 -1.37 2.19 0.79
C ILE A 33 -0.17 1.26 0.55
N GLY A 34 -0.44 0.05 0.06
CA GLY A 34 0.55 -0.95 -0.29
C GLY A 34 0.60 -1.23 -1.80
N LEU A 35 1.58 -2.01 -2.24
CA LEU A 35 1.71 -2.43 -3.63
C LEU A 35 0.53 -3.35 -4.05
N PRO A 36 0.15 -3.41 -5.33
CA PRO A 36 -1.07 -4.12 -5.75
C PRO A 36 -0.96 -5.65 -5.57
N LEU A 37 0.24 -6.23 -5.64
CA LEU A 37 0.45 -7.68 -5.52
C LEU A 37 0.83 -8.10 -4.09
N VAL A 38 1.87 -7.49 -3.53
CA VAL A 38 2.45 -7.86 -2.23
C VAL A 38 1.95 -7.00 -1.06
N GLY A 39 1.10 -6.01 -1.33
CA GLY A 39 0.58 -5.11 -0.31
C GLY A 39 1.67 -4.31 0.40
N TYR A 40 1.53 -4.19 1.71
CA TYR A 40 2.43 -3.44 2.59
C TYR A 40 3.59 -4.30 3.14
N LEU A 41 3.68 -5.59 2.75
CA LEU A 41 4.74 -6.50 3.21
C LEU A 41 6.18 -5.98 3.03
N PRO A 42 6.56 -5.38 1.89
CA PRO A 42 7.94 -4.90 1.70
C PRO A 42 8.34 -3.81 2.69
N PHE A 43 7.35 -3.09 3.24
CA PHE A 43 7.53 -2.00 4.18
C PHE A 43 7.45 -2.45 5.65
N MET A 44 7.18 -3.73 5.91
CA MET A 44 6.98 -4.26 7.26
C MET A 44 8.28 -4.41 8.06
N GLY A 45 9.43 -4.38 7.36
CA GLY A 45 10.77 -4.46 7.96
C GLY A 45 11.09 -5.84 8.55
N LYS A 46 12.23 -5.93 9.25
CA LYS A 46 12.67 -7.16 9.93
C LYS A 46 11.80 -7.55 11.12
N ILE A 47 11.15 -6.55 11.74
CA ILE A 47 10.35 -6.71 12.96
C ILE A 47 8.94 -6.16 12.68
N PRO A 48 8.01 -7.00 12.20
CA PRO A 48 6.65 -6.59 11.85
C PRO A 48 5.88 -5.94 12.99
N SER A 49 6.11 -6.38 14.23
CA SER A 49 5.42 -5.87 15.42
C SER A 49 5.67 -4.38 15.62
N LEU A 50 6.91 -3.92 15.44
CA LEU A 50 7.26 -2.50 15.54
C LEU A 50 6.54 -1.67 14.49
N THR A 51 6.49 -2.17 13.26
CA THR A 51 5.80 -1.50 12.15
C THR A 51 4.29 -1.43 12.41
N ILE A 52 3.68 -2.48 12.94
CA ILE A 52 2.27 -2.49 13.36
C ILE A 52 2.03 -1.48 14.48
N THR A 53 2.91 -1.39 15.49
CA THR A 53 2.80 -0.39 16.56
C THR A 53 2.85 1.03 16.01
N ASN A 54 3.73 1.29 15.05
CA ASN A 54 3.83 2.60 14.40
C ASN A 54 2.59 2.92 13.56
N LEU A 55 2.00 1.93 12.88
CA LEU A 55 0.73 2.08 12.17
C LEU A 55 -0.42 2.37 13.13
N ALA A 56 -0.49 1.68 14.28
CA ALA A 56 -1.49 1.94 15.31
C ALA A 56 -1.37 3.37 15.88
N LYS A 57 -0.15 3.88 16.08
CA LYS A 57 0.07 5.27 16.49
C LYS A 57 -0.40 6.29 15.45
N LYS A 58 -0.32 5.96 14.15
CA LYS A 58 -0.64 6.87 13.04
C LYS A 58 -2.12 6.84 12.65
N TYR A 59 -2.72 5.66 12.61
CA TYR A 59 -4.09 5.46 12.12
C TYR A 59 -5.11 5.20 13.25
N GLY A 60 -4.64 5.02 14.48
CA GLY A 60 -5.46 4.77 15.66
C GLY A 60 -5.70 3.28 15.92
N ASN A 61 -6.63 2.99 16.82
CA ASN A 61 -6.88 1.65 17.33
C ASN A 61 -7.45 0.67 16.28
N ILE A 62 -8.02 1.18 15.18
CA ILE A 62 -8.61 0.38 14.12
C ILE A 62 -8.10 0.92 12.78
N PHE A 63 -7.38 0.08 12.02
CA PHE A 63 -6.83 0.42 10.71
C PHE A 63 -6.81 -0.81 9.80
N SER A 64 -6.78 -0.59 8.49
CA SER A 64 -6.74 -1.67 7.50
C SER A 64 -5.33 -1.78 6.90
N VAL A 65 -4.80 -2.99 6.70
CA VAL A 65 -3.55 -3.21 5.96
C VAL A 65 -3.74 -4.36 4.99
N TYR A 66 -3.34 -4.14 3.74
CA TYR A 66 -3.25 -5.21 2.75
C TYR A 66 -1.86 -5.84 2.82
N LEU A 67 -1.77 -7.15 3.09
CA LEU A 67 -0.51 -7.89 3.20
C LEU A 67 -0.25 -8.80 2.00
N GLY A 68 -0.80 -8.46 0.83
CA GLY A 68 -0.73 -9.34 -0.34
C GLY A 68 -1.66 -10.55 -0.23
N LYS A 69 -1.70 -11.37 -1.28
CA LYS A 69 -2.41 -12.64 -1.31
C LYS A 69 -1.38 -13.76 -1.46
N TYR A 70 -1.52 -14.83 -0.68
CA TYR A 70 -0.79 -16.07 -0.98
C TYR A 70 -1.35 -16.60 -2.31
N LEU A 71 -0.48 -16.86 -3.28
CA LEU A 71 -0.83 -17.56 -4.52
C LEU A 71 -0.88 -19.06 -4.24
#